data_AF-A0A969YI30-F1
#
_entry.id   AF-A0A969YI30-F1
#
_cell.length_a   1.000
_cell.length_b   1.000
_cell.length_c   1.000
_cell.angle_alpha   90.00
_cell.angle_beta   90.00
_cell.angle_gamma   90.00
#
_symmetry.space_group_name_H-M   'P 1'
#
loop_
_entity.id
_entity.type
_entity.pdbx_description
1 polymer ?
#
loop_
_entity_poly.entity_id
_entity_poly.type
_entity_poly.pdbx_seq_one_letter_code
_entity_poly.pdbx_strand_id
1 'polypeptide(L)'
;MRFAKEGYPSCDVLFPEAKPCPTQVAFVHMVLQTALDQQILRDQTDNDFSDRLYFVNRITTLGSSERESLPVFALQLKYDPQVSRCAICFQVAAGGTRQEEVRPYFLQAVRGAPHFHSEDIYEMVNADRMVVFKFVPEGLDDASLTERLTAFTSAVLDATEQGAGVTLSAGIGSVYPDIAHQHESFEEACFVLANQKTMGRGQRLSFIQNHVFDYFCSLLPADYWQRKFRRYNVLELEAVLSDTLMNLSKNSVNLACTAKDMGVHRNTMMKRYARLCDLLDLDLQGKDQDRLEARQYALFRKRRTILHAGTNIQYGSVPYLGFQKFAESVAQLSDGSLQIDVHVLSYSGDNQHLVDILRSGSLDFAAFDFNALAPLTQNRITLFQLPFLFDSSAEAFGILNGDFGRYLAEDLPASGLCAMGYWSMGWRMLTTGQRPIHAPQDLRGLRIRIMHKDIVAGYFAALGAIPVKMHYKDISSALAQHLIDGQENPYSNITGMKLYQNQRYVSEIPMFFDVVMFLTTQLALSRLSAQQREWIGKAAELTNRWQNGTVIGINADCKEELLNKGLKVVPFDPKTLPAWLESVQPFYQAFEPKETLARFMKAKEEYHASRGAANAL
;
A
#
# COMPACT_ATOMS: atom_id res chain seq x y z
N MET A 1 23.53 8.91 -39.84
CA MET A 1 23.95 8.04 -38.71
C MET A 1 22.69 7.55 -38.02
N ARG A 2 22.54 6.24 -37.85
CA ARG A 2 21.41 5.67 -37.12
C ARG A 2 21.79 5.52 -35.65
N PHE A 3 21.04 6.15 -34.77
CA PHE A 3 21.16 6.01 -33.32
C PHE A 3 20.01 5.13 -32.84
N ALA A 4 20.33 4.02 -32.19
CA ALA A 4 19.36 3.11 -31.61
C ALA A 4 19.80 2.75 -30.18
N LYS A 5 18.91 2.98 -29.23
CA LYS A 5 19.05 2.57 -27.83
C LYS A 5 17.86 1.66 -27.52
N GLU A 6 18.13 0.55 -26.87
CA GLU A 6 17.12 -0.45 -26.54
C GLU A 6 15.98 0.19 -25.73
N GLY A 7 14.73 0.00 -26.17
CA GLY A 7 13.55 0.62 -25.56
C GLY A 7 13.16 2.02 -26.03
N TYR A 8 13.84 2.61 -27.03
CA TYR A 8 13.50 3.91 -27.62
C TYR A 8 13.42 3.87 -29.15
N PRO A 9 12.59 4.73 -29.80
CA PRO A 9 12.55 4.82 -31.26
C PRO A 9 13.92 5.16 -31.84
N SER A 10 14.33 4.46 -32.90
CA SER A 10 15.60 4.76 -33.57
C SER A 10 15.52 6.13 -34.25
N CYS A 11 16.56 6.95 -34.08
CA CYS A 11 16.66 8.28 -34.69
C CYS A 11 17.75 8.26 -35.77
N ASP A 12 17.44 8.83 -36.93
CA ASP A 12 18.42 9.04 -38.00
C ASP A 12 18.90 10.49 -37.98
N VAL A 13 20.18 10.68 -37.70
CA VAL A 13 20.83 11.99 -37.78
C VAL A 13 21.47 12.15 -39.16
N LEU A 14 20.99 13.14 -39.90
CA LEU A 14 21.57 13.57 -41.17
C LEU A 14 22.71 14.55 -40.90
N PHE A 15 23.89 14.22 -41.40
CA PHE A 15 25.02 15.15 -41.43
C PHE A 15 25.04 15.87 -42.77
N PRO A 16 25.36 17.17 -42.82
CA PRO A 16 25.47 17.93 -44.07
C PRO A 16 26.68 17.48 -44.91
N GLU A 17 27.66 16.84 -44.29
CA GLU A 17 28.87 16.31 -44.93
C GLU A 17 28.73 14.81 -45.22
N ALA A 18 29.22 14.36 -46.37
CA ALA A 18 29.15 12.94 -46.77
C ALA A 18 29.99 12.01 -45.87
N LYS A 19 30.99 12.53 -45.16
CA LYS A 19 31.84 11.81 -44.20
C LYS A 19 32.11 12.69 -42.97
N PRO A 20 31.19 12.71 -41.98
CA PRO A 20 31.39 13.49 -40.76
C PRO A 20 32.61 12.98 -39.98
N CYS A 21 33.34 13.88 -39.32
CA CYS A 21 34.53 13.48 -38.58
C CYS A 21 34.16 12.70 -37.30
N PRO A 22 35.05 11.81 -36.80
CA PRO A 22 34.75 10.99 -35.61
C PRO A 22 34.34 11.81 -34.38
N THR A 23 34.91 13.00 -34.21
CA THR A 23 34.60 13.91 -33.09
C THR A 23 33.19 14.47 -33.17
N GLN A 24 32.70 14.82 -34.37
CA GLN A 24 31.32 15.28 -34.57
C GLN A 24 30.33 14.15 -34.28
N VAL A 25 30.63 12.93 -34.74
CA VAL A 25 29.81 11.74 -34.47
C VAL A 25 29.75 11.45 -32.96
N ALA A 26 30.88 11.49 -32.27
CA ALA A 26 30.94 11.31 -30.81
C ALA A 26 30.18 12.41 -30.05
N PHE A 27 30.30 13.66 -30.47
CA PHE A 27 29.58 14.79 -29.88
C PHE A 27 28.06 14.64 -30.04
N VAL A 28 27.58 14.31 -31.24
CA VAL A 28 26.15 14.06 -31.49
C VAL A 28 25.65 12.88 -30.66
N HIS A 29 26.43 11.80 -30.56
CA HIS A 29 26.08 10.65 -29.72
C HIS A 29 25.97 11.02 -28.25
N MET A 30 26.90 11.83 -27.73
CA MET A 30 26.88 12.34 -26.35
C MET A 30 25.66 13.23 -26.08
N VAL A 31 25.31 14.13 -27.01
CA VAL A 31 24.15 15.01 -26.88
C VAL A 31 22.85 14.21 -26.90
N LEU A 32 22.69 13.25 -27.81
CA LEU A 32 21.52 12.37 -27.87
C LEU A 32 21.38 11.50 -26.63
N GLN A 33 22.48 10.94 -26.13
CA GLN A 33 22.51 10.17 -24.88
C GLN A 33 22.07 11.06 -23.71
N THR A 34 22.61 12.27 -23.61
CA THR A 34 22.30 13.23 -22.53
C THR A 34 20.84 13.70 -22.60
N ALA A 35 20.30 13.94 -23.79
CA ALA A 35 18.89 14.32 -23.97
C ALA A 35 17.95 13.18 -23.55
N LEU A 36 18.27 11.93 -23.90
CA LEU A 36 17.53 10.74 -23.45
C LEU A 36 17.63 10.54 -21.94
N ASP A 37 18.83 10.70 -21.37
CA ASP A 37 19.02 10.57 -19.92
C ASP A 37 18.28 11.70 -19.17
N GLN A 38 18.20 12.91 -19.74
CA GLN A 38 17.33 13.98 -19.23
C GLN A 38 15.83 13.67 -19.39
N GLN A 39 15.43 13.00 -20.46
CA GLN A 39 14.03 12.60 -20.66
C GLN A 39 13.64 11.50 -19.66
N ILE A 40 14.53 10.54 -19.38
CA ILE A 40 14.37 9.56 -18.31
C ILE A 40 14.26 10.27 -16.95
N LEU A 41 15.09 11.29 -16.70
CA LEU A 41 15.02 12.08 -15.47
C LEU A 41 13.72 12.90 -15.39
N ARG A 42 13.19 13.41 -16.51
CA ARG A 42 11.87 14.08 -16.58
C ARG A 42 10.71 13.12 -16.34
N ASP A 43 10.71 11.96 -16.98
CA ASP A 43 9.77 10.86 -16.71
C ASP A 43 9.82 10.40 -15.23
N GLN A 44 10.97 10.56 -14.57
CA GLN A 44 11.15 10.29 -13.13
C GLN A 44 10.75 11.47 -12.22
N THR A 45 10.56 12.68 -12.75
CA THR A 45 10.30 13.92 -11.97
C THR A 45 8.93 14.56 -12.23
N ASP A 46 8.13 14.07 -13.17
CA ASP A 46 6.85 14.70 -13.53
C ASP A 46 5.67 14.34 -12.62
N ASN A 47 4.80 15.33 -12.38
CA ASN A 47 3.48 15.22 -11.76
C ASN A 47 2.61 14.07 -12.34
N ASP A 48 2.89 13.63 -13.57
CA ASP A 48 2.23 12.52 -14.26
C ASP A 48 2.35 11.18 -13.49
N PHE A 49 3.41 11.00 -12.70
CA PHE A 49 3.56 9.82 -11.83
C PHE A 49 2.50 9.78 -10.71
N SER A 50 2.30 10.91 -10.02
CA SER A 50 1.31 11.01 -8.95
C SER A 50 -0.10 10.79 -9.50
N ASP A 51 -0.39 11.41 -10.64
CA ASP A 51 -1.76 11.42 -11.17
C ASP A 51 -2.14 10.08 -11.83
N ARG A 52 -1.20 9.38 -12.49
CA ARG A 52 -1.46 8.03 -13.03
C ARG A 52 -1.57 6.98 -11.93
N LEU A 53 -0.68 7.00 -10.94
CA LEU A 53 -0.79 6.12 -9.77
C LEU A 53 -2.11 6.38 -9.02
N TYR A 54 -2.47 7.65 -8.85
CA TYR A 54 -3.77 8.04 -8.31
C TYR A 54 -4.93 7.46 -9.13
N PHE A 55 -4.85 7.55 -10.45
CA PHE A 55 -5.91 7.03 -11.33
C PHE A 55 -6.04 5.51 -11.24
N VAL A 56 -4.92 4.78 -11.30
CA VAL A 56 -4.92 3.33 -11.15
C VAL A 56 -5.50 2.94 -9.80
N ASN A 57 -5.04 3.57 -8.72
CA ASN A 57 -5.60 3.35 -7.39
C ASN A 57 -7.11 3.57 -7.36
N ARG A 58 -7.61 4.64 -7.99
CA ARG A 58 -9.06 4.87 -8.10
C ARG A 58 -9.77 3.74 -8.85
N ILE A 59 -9.25 3.27 -9.98
CA ILE A 59 -9.89 2.15 -10.68
C ILE A 59 -9.88 0.89 -9.80
N THR A 60 -8.81 0.64 -9.04
CA THR A 60 -8.64 -0.61 -8.27
C THR A 60 -9.27 -0.61 -6.88
N THR A 61 -9.50 0.55 -6.24
CA THR A 61 -9.99 0.63 -4.85
C THR A 61 -11.40 1.18 -4.70
N LEU A 62 -12.00 1.75 -5.75
CA LEU A 62 -13.30 2.41 -5.62
C LEU A 62 -14.47 1.43 -5.62
N GLY A 63 -15.34 1.58 -4.63
CA GLY A 63 -16.67 0.98 -4.63
C GLY A 63 -17.58 1.60 -5.70
N SER A 64 -18.76 1.00 -5.90
CA SER A 64 -19.69 1.36 -6.99
C SER A 64 -20.10 2.84 -7.05
N SER A 65 -20.07 3.57 -5.92
CA SER A 65 -20.55 4.96 -5.83
C SER A 65 -19.61 6.03 -6.40
N GLU A 66 -18.33 5.74 -6.65
CA GLU A 66 -17.37 6.74 -7.17
C GLU A 66 -17.02 6.57 -8.66
N ARG A 67 -17.59 5.55 -9.32
CA ARG A 67 -17.31 5.20 -10.73
C ARG A 67 -17.67 6.30 -11.71
N GLU A 68 -18.68 7.11 -11.40
CA GLU A 68 -19.15 8.21 -12.24
C GLU A 68 -18.07 9.29 -12.47
N SER A 69 -17.06 9.36 -11.61
CA SER A 69 -15.98 10.34 -11.71
C SER A 69 -14.78 9.86 -12.53
N LEU A 70 -14.68 8.56 -12.84
CA LEU A 70 -13.56 8.00 -13.60
C LEU A 70 -13.42 8.56 -15.02
N PRO A 71 -14.52 8.76 -15.79
CA PRO A 71 -14.42 9.36 -17.12
C PRO A 71 -13.82 10.77 -17.12
N VAL A 72 -14.17 11.60 -16.13
CA VAL A 72 -13.64 12.97 -16.00
C VAL A 72 -12.13 12.93 -15.74
N PHE A 73 -11.68 12.01 -14.88
CA PHE A 73 -10.26 11.85 -14.57
C PHE A 73 -9.47 11.30 -15.75
N ALA A 74 -10.04 10.35 -16.50
CA ALA A 74 -9.45 9.83 -17.73
C ALA A 74 -9.15 10.97 -18.71
N LEU A 75 -10.11 11.86 -18.94
CA LEU A 75 -9.95 13.01 -19.82
C LEU A 75 -8.88 13.99 -19.35
N GLN A 76 -8.76 14.23 -18.03
CA GLN A 76 -7.69 15.07 -17.46
C GLN A 76 -6.29 14.50 -17.76
N LEU A 77 -6.18 13.17 -17.73
CA LEU A 77 -4.98 12.43 -18.08
C LEU A 77 -4.85 12.12 -19.58
N LYS A 78 -5.75 12.65 -20.42
CA LYS A 78 -5.78 12.46 -21.87
C LYS A 78 -5.98 11.02 -22.34
N TYR A 79 -6.68 10.21 -21.54
CA TYR A 79 -7.18 8.90 -21.94
C TYR A 79 -8.61 9.00 -22.47
N ASP A 80 -8.95 8.16 -23.44
CA ASP A 80 -10.32 8.06 -23.93
C ASP A 80 -11.16 7.18 -22.97
N PRO A 81 -12.23 7.72 -22.36
CA PRO A 81 -13.06 6.95 -21.43
C PRO A 81 -13.97 5.90 -22.11
N GLN A 82 -14.12 5.93 -23.44
CA GLN A 82 -15.06 5.10 -24.22
C GLN A 82 -14.37 4.03 -25.09
N VAL A 83 -13.08 3.76 -24.85
CA VAL A 83 -12.39 2.66 -25.55
C VAL A 83 -12.36 1.39 -24.72
N SER A 84 -12.43 0.27 -25.43
CA SER A 84 -12.40 -1.06 -24.83
C SER A 84 -11.05 -1.36 -24.17
N ARG A 85 -11.10 -1.80 -22.91
CA ARG A 85 -9.92 -2.25 -22.16
C ARG A 85 -10.23 -3.51 -21.36
N CYS A 86 -9.19 -4.30 -21.06
CA CYS A 86 -9.22 -5.35 -20.05
C CYS A 86 -8.08 -5.17 -19.04
N ALA A 87 -8.32 -5.50 -17.78
CA ALA A 87 -7.29 -5.54 -16.77
C ALA A 87 -6.43 -6.81 -16.90
N ILE A 88 -5.13 -6.61 -16.87
CA ILE A 88 -4.12 -7.66 -16.75
C ILE A 88 -3.41 -7.38 -15.43
N CYS A 89 -3.63 -8.24 -14.44
CA CYS A 89 -2.98 -8.14 -13.14
C CYS A 89 -1.76 -9.06 -13.11
N PHE A 90 -0.63 -8.55 -12.61
CA PHE A 90 0.61 -9.30 -12.41
C PHE A 90 0.89 -9.38 -10.91
N GLN A 91 1.22 -10.56 -10.41
CA GLN A 91 1.44 -10.81 -8.98
C GLN A 91 2.82 -11.42 -8.74
N VAL A 92 3.61 -10.79 -7.89
CA VAL A 92 4.89 -11.31 -7.40
C VAL A 92 4.64 -12.49 -6.46
N ALA A 93 5.35 -13.59 -6.68
CA ALA A 93 5.31 -14.75 -5.81
C ALA A 93 5.85 -14.40 -4.41
N ALA A 94 5.22 -14.92 -3.36
CA ALA A 94 5.63 -14.66 -1.98
C ALA A 94 7.06 -15.17 -1.71
N GLY A 95 7.92 -14.30 -1.18
CA GLY A 95 9.22 -14.69 -0.59
C GLY A 95 10.51 -14.21 -1.28
N GLY A 96 10.52 -13.12 -2.06
CA GLY A 96 11.75 -12.62 -2.70
C GLY A 96 11.83 -11.10 -2.81
N THR A 97 13.00 -10.55 -2.41
CA THR A 97 13.58 -9.20 -2.63
C THR A 97 12.70 -7.96 -2.37
N ARG A 98 13.35 -6.80 -2.15
CA ARG A 98 12.67 -5.53 -1.83
C ARG A 98 11.77 -5.15 -3.01
N GLN A 99 10.47 -5.39 -2.85
CA GLN A 99 9.40 -5.28 -3.85
C GLN A 99 9.32 -3.92 -4.57
N GLU A 100 9.93 -2.87 -4.01
CA GLU A 100 10.07 -1.55 -4.63
C GLU A 100 10.99 -1.52 -5.86
N GLU A 101 11.84 -2.53 -6.05
CA GLU A 101 12.78 -2.61 -7.19
C GLU A 101 12.14 -3.18 -8.47
N VAL A 102 10.93 -3.74 -8.42
CA VAL A 102 10.26 -4.37 -9.57
C VAL A 102 9.70 -3.32 -10.54
N ARG A 103 9.19 -2.20 -10.01
CA ARG A 103 8.51 -1.15 -10.76
C ARG A 103 9.26 -0.68 -12.02
N PRO A 104 10.54 -0.26 -11.98
CA PRO A 104 11.22 0.23 -13.18
C PRO A 104 11.26 -0.80 -14.29
N TYR A 105 11.50 -2.08 -13.96
CA TYR A 105 11.51 -3.17 -14.93
C TYR A 105 10.12 -3.45 -15.49
N PHE A 106 9.08 -3.43 -14.65
CA PHE A 106 7.70 -3.59 -15.09
C PHE A 106 7.28 -2.50 -16.08
N LEU A 107 7.52 -1.22 -15.75
CA LEU A 107 7.14 -0.11 -16.63
C LEU A 107 7.89 -0.16 -17.96
N GLN A 108 9.18 -0.53 -17.93
CA GLN A 108 9.96 -0.73 -19.14
C GLN A 108 9.43 -1.91 -19.96
N ALA A 109 9.11 -3.02 -19.30
CA ALA A 109 8.57 -4.22 -19.94
C ALA A 109 7.22 -3.96 -20.63
N VAL A 110 6.32 -3.20 -20.00
CA VAL A 110 5.03 -2.79 -20.61
C VAL A 110 5.24 -1.97 -21.88
N ARG A 111 6.13 -0.96 -21.85
CA ARG A 111 6.43 -0.12 -23.02
C ARG A 111 7.11 -0.91 -24.15
N GLY A 112 7.91 -1.91 -23.80
CA GLY A 112 8.62 -2.77 -24.75
C GLY A 112 7.82 -3.96 -25.27
N ALA A 113 6.64 -4.24 -24.70
CA ALA A 113 5.83 -5.39 -25.06
C ALA A 113 5.16 -5.25 -26.44
N PRO A 114 4.96 -6.36 -27.17
CA PRO A 114 4.24 -6.33 -28.44
C PRO A 114 2.82 -5.82 -28.23
N HIS A 115 2.32 -5.04 -29.18
CA HIS A 115 0.99 -4.43 -29.13
C HIS A 115 0.77 -3.38 -28.02
N PHE A 116 1.83 -2.83 -27.41
CA PHE A 116 1.72 -1.63 -26.58
C PHE A 116 0.94 -0.51 -27.30
N HIS A 117 0.11 0.23 -26.57
CA HIS A 117 -0.70 1.33 -27.09
C HIS A 117 -0.71 2.51 -26.12
N SER A 118 -0.86 3.74 -26.63
CA SER A 118 -0.89 4.95 -25.79
C SER A 118 -2.08 4.98 -24.82
N GLU A 119 -3.17 4.27 -25.14
CA GLU A 119 -4.35 4.10 -24.27
C GLU A 119 -4.19 3.05 -23.17
N ASP A 120 -3.03 2.37 -23.10
CA ASP A 120 -2.74 1.46 -21.99
C ASP A 120 -2.51 2.28 -20.71
N ILE A 121 -3.25 1.97 -19.66
CA ILE A 121 -3.08 2.56 -18.32
C ILE A 121 -2.42 1.51 -17.43
N TYR A 122 -1.25 1.80 -16.88
CA TYR A 122 -0.49 0.79 -16.13
C TYR A 122 0.33 1.42 -15.01
N GLU A 123 0.33 0.77 -13.85
CA GLU A 123 1.11 1.15 -12.68
C GLU A 123 1.11 0.01 -11.63
N MET A 124 1.90 0.18 -10.56
CA MET A 124 1.80 -0.63 -9.34
C MET A 124 0.45 -0.37 -8.65
N VAL A 125 -0.22 -1.44 -8.22
CA VAL A 125 -1.40 -1.39 -7.33
C VAL A 125 -0.93 -1.38 -5.87
N ASN A 126 0.01 -2.26 -5.57
CA ASN A 126 0.73 -2.32 -4.31
C ASN A 126 2.16 -2.80 -4.62
N ALA A 127 2.97 -3.12 -3.60
CA ALA A 127 4.34 -3.57 -3.87
C ALA A 127 4.42 -4.96 -4.54
N ASP A 128 3.41 -5.82 -4.40
CA ASP A 128 3.41 -7.16 -4.96
C ASP A 128 2.53 -7.34 -6.20
N ARG A 129 1.71 -6.34 -6.54
CA ARG A 129 0.73 -6.39 -7.62
C ARG A 129 0.89 -5.20 -8.54
N MET A 130 0.96 -5.48 -9.83
CA MET A 130 0.92 -4.49 -10.91
C MET A 130 -0.32 -4.73 -11.76
N VAL A 131 -0.79 -3.68 -12.45
CA VAL A 131 -1.91 -3.80 -13.37
C VAL A 131 -1.62 -3.07 -14.68
N VAL A 132 -2.14 -3.62 -15.76
CA VAL A 132 -2.28 -2.95 -17.06
C VAL A 132 -3.76 -3.02 -17.45
N PHE A 133 -4.44 -1.88 -17.56
CA PHE A 133 -5.70 -1.76 -18.28
C PHE A 133 -5.37 -1.64 -19.77
N LYS A 134 -5.31 -2.79 -20.42
CA LYS A 134 -4.82 -2.99 -21.78
C LYS A 134 -5.87 -2.57 -22.79
N PHE A 135 -5.51 -1.69 -23.73
CA PHE A 135 -6.37 -1.32 -24.85
C PHE A 135 -6.64 -2.49 -25.80
N VAL A 136 -7.91 -2.67 -26.13
CA VAL A 136 -8.44 -3.69 -27.03
C VAL A 136 -9.08 -3.02 -28.25
N PRO A 137 -8.52 -3.20 -29.45
CA PRO A 137 -9.14 -2.76 -30.70
C PRO A 137 -10.48 -3.44 -30.93
N GLU A 138 -11.41 -2.71 -31.54
CA GLU A 138 -12.67 -3.26 -32.02
C GLU A 138 -12.47 -4.28 -33.14
N GLY A 139 -13.40 -5.23 -33.28
CA GLY A 139 -13.45 -6.16 -34.41
C GLY A 139 -12.50 -7.36 -34.34
N LEU A 140 -11.83 -7.59 -33.20
CA LEU A 140 -11.07 -8.83 -32.97
C LEU A 140 -12.02 -9.99 -32.60
N ASP A 141 -11.78 -11.17 -33.16
CA ASP A 141 -12.40 -12.41 -32.67
C ASP A 141 -11.71 -12.93 -31.40
N ASP A 142 -12.36 -13.87 -30.71
CA ASP A 142 -11.88 -14.38 -29.41
C ASP A 142 -10.49 -15.02 -29.50
N ALA A 143 -10.17 -15.68 -30.63
CA ALA A 143 -8.89 -16.34 -30.84
C ALA A 143 -7.76 -15.32 -30.99
N SER A 144 -7.97 -14.31 -31.84
CA SER A 144 -7.02 -13.22 -32.11
C SER A 144 -6.82 -12.36 -30.86
N LEU A 145 -7.88 -12.10 -30.10
CA LEU A 145 -7.81 -11.41 -28.83
C LEU A 145 -6.95 -12.18 -27.82
N THR A 146 -7.21 -13.49 -27.67
CA THR A 146 -6.46 -14.36 -26.75
C THR A 146 -4.98 -14.42 -27.12
N GLU A 147 -4.65 -14.56 -28.40
CA GLU A 147 -3.27 -14.56 -28.89
C GLU A 147 -2.57 -13.24 -28.57
N ARG A 148 -3.21 -12.11 -28.90
CA ARG A 148 -2.67 -10.77 -28.68
C ARG A 148 -2.40 -10.49 -27.19
N LEU A 149 -3.36 -10.81 -26.33
CA LEU A 149 -3.23 -10.64 -24.88
C LEU A 149 -2.17 -11.58 -24.30
N THR A 150 -2.07 -12.81 -24.78
CA THR A 150 -1.04 -13.77 -24.35
C THR A 150 0.36 -13.30 -24.74
N ALA A 151 0.54 -12.81 -25.97
CA ALA A 151 1.82 -12.29 -26.45
C ALA A 151 2.29 -11.07 -25.65
N PHE A 152 1.40 -10.09 -25.43
CA PHE A 152 1.70 -8.94 -24.58
C PHE A 152 2.05 -9.36 -23.16
N THR A 153 1.20 -10.17 -22.52
CA THR A 153 1.35 -10.53 -21.11
C THR A 153 2.60 -11.35 -20.87
N SER A 154 2.90 -12.33 -21.74
CA SER A 154 4.11 -13.16 -21.64
C SER A 154 5.38 -12.33 -21.77
N ALA A 155 5.40 -11.37 -22.70
CA ALA A 155 6.56 -10.48 -22.86
C ALA A 155 6.79 -9.60 -21.63
N VAL A 156 5.73 -9.04 -21.03
CA VAL A 156 5.83 -8.26 -19.80
C VAL A 156 6.33 -9.11 -18.65
N LEU A 157 5.76 -10.31 -18.50
CA LEU A 157 6.13 -11.31 -17.51
C LEU A 157 7.63 -11.64 -17.59
N ASP A 158 8.13 -12.04 -18.76
CA ASP A 158 9.51 -12.48 -18.94
C ASP A 158 10.52 -11.34 -18.74
N ALA A 159 10.26 -10.16 -19.32
CA ALA A 159 11.15 -9.02 -19.19
C ALA A 159 11.21 -8.48 -17.75
N THR A 160 10.09 -8.47 -17.03
CA THR A 160 10.05 -8.00 -15.64
C THR A 160 10.77 -8.99 -14.71
N GLU A 161 10.55 -10.30 -14.87
CA GLU A 161 11.26 -11.32 -14.08
C GLU A 161 12.76 -11.29 -14.31
N GLN A 162 13.19 -11.18 -15.58
CA GLN A 162 14.60 -11.12 -15.92
C GLN A 162 15.27 -9.86 -15.34
N GLY A 163 14.59 -8.71 -15.42
CA GLY A 163 15.11 -7.44 -14.91
C GLY A 163 15.17 -7.38 -13.38
N ALA A 164 14.11 -7.85 -12.71
CA ALA A 164 13.95 -7.70 -11.26
C ALA A 164 14.36 -8.93 -10.44
N GLY A 165 14.61 -10.08 -11.07
CA GLY A 165 14.97 -11.33 -10.37
C GLY A 165 13.82 -11.91 -9.54
N VAL A 166 12.58 -11.74 -10.00
CA VAL A 166 11.36 -12.20 -9.31
C VAL A 166 10.65 -13.30 -10.11
N THR A 167 9.61 -13.89 -9.53
CA THR A 167 8.67 -14.75 -10.24
C THR A 167 7.29 -14.12 -10.20
N LEU A 168 6.62 -14.08 -11.34
CA LEU A 168 5.34 -13.44 -11.57
C LEU A 168 4.32 -14.44 -12.11
N SER A 169 3.07 -14.24 -11.70
CA SER A 169 1.88 -14.81 -12.33
C SER A 169 1.01 -13.70 -12.90
N ALA A 170 0.20 -14.00 -13.92
CA ALA A 170 -0.75 -13.04 -14.49
C ALA A 170 -2.19 -13.58 -14.53
N GLY A 171 -3.15 -12.70 -14.23
CA GLY A 171 -4.59 -12.92 -14.42
C GLY A 171 -5.14 -11.88 -15.38
N ILE A 172 -6.03 -12.31 -16.28
CA ILE A 172 -6.62 -11.46 -17.32
C ILE A 172 -8.14 -11.45 -17.15
N GLY A 173 -8.69 -10.25 -16.95
CA GLY A 173 -10.13 -10.00 -16.84
C GLY A 173 -10.82 -9.86 -18.19
N SER A 174 -12.14 -9.63 -18.15
CA SER A 174 -12.97 -9.45 -19.33
C SER A 174 -12.74 -8.09 -19.96
N VAL A 175 -13.07 -7.96 -21.24
CA VAL A 175 -13.04 -6.68 -21.95
C VAL A 175 -14.30 -5.90 -21.61
N TYR A 176 -14.14 -4.65 -21.18
CA TYR A 176 -15.24 -3.70 -20.99
C TYR A 176 -15.05 -2.50 -21.94
N PRO A 177 -16.15 -1.92 -22.46
CA PRO A 177 -16.10 -0.89 -23.49
C PRO A 177 -15.76 0.51 -22.95
N ASP A 178 -15.67 0.68 -21.63
CA ASP A 178 -15.45 1.97 -20.99
C ASP A 178 -14.57 1.86 -19.74
N ILE A 179 -14.14 3.02 -19.25
CA ILE A 179 -13.30 3.14 -18.06
C ILE A 179 -14.06 2.91 -16.74
N ALA A 180 -15.38 3.14 -16.72
CA ALA A 180 -16.19 3.07 -15.51
C ALA A 180 -16.34 1.63 -14.98
N HIS A 181 -16.24 0.65 -15.88
CA HIS A 181 -16.34 -0.78 -15.58
C HIS A 181 -14.98 -1.52 -15.52
N GLN A 182 -13.86 -0.79 -15.57
CA GLN A 182 -12.54 -1.44 -15.50
C GLN A 182 -12.25 -2.03 -14.12
N HIS A 183 -12.95 -1.58 -13.08
CA HIS A 183 -12.86 -2.19 -11.75
C HIS A 183 -13.32 -3.65 -11.78
N GLU A 184 -14.40 -3.98 -12.50
CA GLU A 184 -14.87 -5.36 -12.66
C GLU A 184 -13.83 -6.24 -13.35
N SER A 185 -13.24 -5.75 -14.44
CA SER A 185 -12.15 -6.45 -15.12
C SER A 185 -10.98 -6.72 -14.17
N PHE A 186 -10.64 -5.74 -13.32
CA PHE A 186 -9.61 -5.87 -12.31
C PHE A 186 -9.94 -6.91 -11.24
N GLU A 187 -11.17 -6.90 -10.71
CA GLU A 187 -11.66 -7.90 -9.75
C GLU A 187 -11.64 -9.31 -10.33
N GLU A 188 -12.03 -9.46 -11.60
CA GLU A 188 -11.95 -10.72 -12.34
C GLU A 188 -10.50 -11.20 -12.48
N ALA A 189 -9.58 -10.33 -12.92
CA ALA A 189 -8.16 -10.63 -13.02
C ALA A 189 -7.54 -11.04 -11.67
N CYS A 190 -7.92 -10.34 -10.60
CA CYS A 190 -7.51 -10.68 -9.23
C CYS A 190 -8.09 -12.02 -8.77
N PHE A 191 -9.35 -12.32 -9.11
CA PHE A 191 -10.00 -13.58 -8.78
C PHE A 191 -9.25 -14.77 -9.38
N VAL A 192 -8.88 -14.73 -10.66
CA VAL A 192 -8.12 -15.82 -11.30
C VAL A 192 -6.74 -15.98 -10.67
N LEU A 193 -6.03 -14.88 -10.37
CA LEU A 193 -4.73 -14.92 -9.68
C LEU A 193 -4.82 -15.56 -8.29
N ALA A 194 -5.76 -15.09 -7.46
CA ALA A 194 -5.94 -15.57 -6.09
C ALA A 194 -6.25 -17.08 -6.05
N ASN A 195 -6.87 -17.60 -7.11
CA ASN A 195 -7.30 -18.98 -7.21
C ASN A 195 -6.48 -19.80 -8.22
N GLN A 196 -5.38 -19.27 -8.76
CA GLN A 196 -4.59 -19.91 -9.82
C GLN A 196 -4.04 -21.28 -9.41
N LYS A 197 -3.64 -21.45 -8.14
CA LYS A 197 -3.19 -22.76 -7.62
C LYS A 197 -4.30 -23.82 -7.60
N THR A 198 -5.55 -23.37 -7.43
CA THR A 198 -6.74 -24.24 -7.32
C THR A 198 -7.37 -24.49 -8.70
N MET A 199 -7.38 -23.47 -9.57
CA MET A 199 -8.09 -23.48 -10.85
C MET A 199 -7.17 -23.60 -12.08
N GLY A 200 -5.96 -23.03 -12.02
CA GLY A 200 -5.10 -22.78 -13.17
C GLY A 200 -4.21 -23.94 -13.61
N ARG A 201 -4.33 -25.14 -13.03
CA ARG A 201 -3.49 -26.33 -13.35
C ARG A 201 -1.97 -26.04 -13.38
N GLY A 202 -1.50 -25.02 -12.64
CA GLY A 202 -0.09 -24.60 -12.63
C GLY A 202 0.35 -23.73 -13.82
N GLN A 203 -0.57 -23.21 -14.63
CA GLN A 203 -0.26 -22.19 -15.63
C GLN A 203 0.12 -20.88 -14.97
N ARG A 204 1.10 -20.17 -15.54
CA ARG A 204 1.59 -18.86 -15.07
C ARG A 204 0.65 -17.71 -15.43
N LEU A 205 -0.15 -17.89 -16.48
CA LEU A 205 -1.13 -16.93 -17.00
C LEU A 205 -2.52 -17.58 -16.99
N SER A 206 -3.56 -16.84 -16.62
CA SER A 206 -4.94 -17.36 -16.60
C SER A 206 -5.98 -16.32 -17.01
N PHE A 207 -6.93 -16.74 -17.83
CA PHE A 207 -8.02 -15.92 -18.37
C PHE A 207 -9.33 -16.15 -17.62
N ILE A 208 -10.06 -15.08 -17.28
CA ILE A 208 -11.36 -15.19 -16.63
C ILE A 208 -12.39 -15.95 -17.47
N GLN A 209 -12.29 -15.94 -18.81
CA GLN A 209 -13.23 -16.68 -19.68
C GLN A 209 -13.30 -18.18 -19.33
N ASN A 210 -12.25 -18.76 -18.77
CA ASN A 210 -12.20 -20.17 -18.35
C ASN A 210 -12.80 -20.43 -16.95
N HIS A 211 -13.17 -19.37 -16.23
CA HIS A 211 -13.52 -19.39 -14.79
C HIS A 211 -14.75 -18.53 -14.44
N VAL A 212 -15.56 -18.15 -15.43
CA VAL A 212 -16.76 -17.31 -15.25
C VAL A 212 -17.73 -17.87 -14.22
N PHE A 213 -17.99 -19.19 -14.26
CA PHE A 213 -18.84 -19.86 -13.27
C PHE A 213 -18.28 -19.73 -11.84
N ASP A 214 -16.99 -19.97 -11.69
CA ASP A 214 -16.31 -19.89 -10.39
C ASP A 214 -16.36 -18.45 -9.84
N TYR A 215 -16.18 -17.46 -10.72
CA TYR A 215 -16.29 -16.04 -10.38
C TYR A 215 -17.70 -15.67 -9.92
N PHE A 216 -18.75 -16.05 -10.65
CA PHE A 216 -20.13 -15.79 -10.22
C PHE A 216 -20.46 -16.45 -8.88
N CYS A 217 -19.93 -17.65 -8.62
CA CYS A 217 -20.06 -18.28 -7.31
C CYS A 217 -19.37 -17.44 -6.21
N SER A 218 -18.20 -16.86 -6.51
CA SER A 218 -17.48 -16.01 -5.56
C SER A 218 -18.26 -14.75 -5.15
N LEU A 219 -19.13 -14.23 -6.03
CA LEU A 219 -19.98 -13.06 -5.76
C LEU A 219 -21.12 -13.36 -4.77
N LEU A 220 -21.47 -14.63 -4.56
CA LEU A 220 -22.53 -15.00 -3.62
C LEU A 220 -22.07 -14.78 -2.16
N PRO A 221 -22.96 -14.31 -1.27
CA PRO A 221 -22.58 -13.95 0.10
C PRO A 221 -22.29 -15.19 0.96
N ALA A 222 -21.49 -15.01 2.02
CA ALA A 222 -21.03 -16.13 2.85
C ALA A 222 -22.18 -16.89 3.54
N ASP A 223 -23.26 -16.20 3.91
CA ASP A 223 -24.46 -16.78 4.54
C ASP A 223 -25.24 -17.70 3.57
N TYR A 224 -25.27 -17.37 2.27
CA TYR A 224 -25.79 -18.26 1.24
C TYR A 224 -25.03 -19.59 1.26
N TRP A 225 -23.70 -19.53 1.24
CA TRP A 225 -22.86 -20.71 1.22
C TRP A 225 -22.92 -21.52 2.52
N GLN A 226 -22.94 -20.87 3.68
CA GLN A 226 -23.11 -21.54 4.96
C GLN A 226 -24.44 -22.29 5.04
N ARG A 227 -25.53 -21.72 4.51
CA ARG A 227 -26.83 -22.42 4.42
C ARG A 227 -26.77 -23.58 3.44
N LYS A 228 -26.25 -23.36 2.24
CA LYS A 228 -26.16 -24.37 1.17
C LYS A 228 -25.31 -25.58 1.59
N PHE A 229 -24.18 -25.32 2.25
CA PHE A 229 -23.22 -26.33 2.63
C PHE A 229 -23.33 -26.80 4.09
N ARG A 230 -24.44 -26.51 4.78
CA ARG A 230 -24.68 -27.01 6.15
C ARG A 230 -24.49 -28.53 6.26
N ARG A 231 -24.87 -29.30 5.23
CA ARG A 231 -24.67 -30.76 5.19
C ARG A 231 -23.18 -31.19 5.13
N TYR A 232 -22.31 -30.31 4.65
CA TYR A 232 -20.87 -30.54 4.53
C TYR A 232 -20.11 -30.22 5.82
N ASN A 233 -20.77 -29.69 6.86
CA ASN A 233 -20.11 -29.39 8.14
C ASN A 233 -19.46 -30.63 8.77
N VAL A 234 -19.92 -31.84 8.43
CA VAL A 234 -19.28 -33.09 8.83
C VAL A 234 -17.82 -33.20 8.33
N LEU A 235 -17.49 -32.58 7.20
CA LEU A 235 -16.13 -32.54 6.67
C LEU A 235 -15.19 -31.65 7.49
N GLU A 236 -15.71 -30.74 8.32
CA GLU A 236 -14.87 -29.90 9.20
C GLU A 236 -14.20 -30.71 10.29
N LEU A 237 -14.81 -31.83 10.68
CA LEU A 237 -14.26 -32.79 11.63
C LEU A 237 -13.38 -33.85 10.95
N GLU A 238 -13.39 -33.90 9.61
CA GLU A 238 -12.66 -34.89 8.80
C GLU A 238 -11.76 -34.20 7.76
N ALA A 239 -10.72 -33.53 8.23
CA ALA A 239 -9.77 -32.78 7.39
C ALA A 239 -9.29 -33.57 6.15
N VAL A 240 -9.01 -34.87 6.31
CA VAL A 240 -8.58 -35.76 5.22
C VAL A 240 -9.62 -35.88 4.11
N LEU A 241 -10.92 -35.99 4.45
CA LEU A 241 -11.99 -36.08 3.45
C LEU A 241 -12.27 -34.72 2.81
N SER A 242 -12.18 -33.64 3.58
CA SER A 242 -12.24 -32.27 3.05
C SER A 242 -11.15 -32.05 2.00
N ASP A 243 -9.90 -32.39 2.31
CA ASP A 243 -8.77 -32.31 1.37
C ASP A 243 -8.95 -33.21 0.15
N THR A 244 -9.58 -34.37 0.32
CA THR A 244 -9.89 -35.28 -0.79
C THR A 244 -10.87 -34.63 -1.76
N LEU A 245 -11.96 -34.03 -1.28
CA LEU A 245 -12.93 -33.33 -2.12
C LEU A 245 -12.30 -32.15 -2.87
N MET A 246 -11.44 -31.40 -2.18
CA MET A 246 -10.69 -30.28 -2.77
C MET A 246 -9.84 -30.72 -3.96
N ASN A 247 -9.06 -31.79 -3.79
CA ASN A 247 -8.16 -32.27 -4.84
C ASN A 247 -8.93 -32.96 -5.98
N LEU A 248 -10.06 -33.61 -5.69
CA LEU A 248 -10.98 -34.13 -6.71
C LEU A 248 -11.52 -33.00 -7.59
N SER A 249 -11.98 -31.90 -6.99
CA SER A 249 -12.48 -30.74 -7.74
C SER A 249 -11.40 -30.15 -8.67
N LYS A 250 -10.17 -29.98 -8.18
CA LYS A 250 -9.03 -29.49 -8.96
C LYS A 250 -8.72 -30.37 -10.18
N ASN A 251 -8.82 -31.69 -10.01
CA ASN A 251 -8.47 -32.67 -11.02
C ASN A 251 -9.65 -33.14 -11.87
N SER A 252 -10.76 -32.40 -11.89
CA SER A 252 -11.99 -32.78 -12.63
C SER A 252 -12.46 -34.19 -12.30
N VAL A 253 -12.37 -34.56 -11.01
CA VAL A 253 -12.72 -35.89 -10.45
C VAL A 253 -11.86 -37.05 -11.01
N ASN A 254 -10.71 -36.75 -11.61
CA ASN A 254 -9.76 -37.79 -12.01
C ASN A 254 -9.04 -38.36 -10.79
N LEU A 255 -9.42 -39.57 -10.41
CA LEU A 255 -8.92 -40.27 -9.22
C LEU A 255 -7.41 -40.56 -9.29
N ALA A 256 -6.87 -40.83 -10.47
CA ALA A 256 -5.44 -41.13 -10.62
C ALA A 256 -4.58 -39.88 -10.46
N CYS A 257 -4.97 -38.78 -11.11
CA CYS A 257 -4.32 -37.47 -10.95
C CYS A 257 -4.44 -37.00 -9.49
N THR A 258 -5.61 -37.14 -8.88
CA THR A 258 -5.85 -36.77 -7.48
C THR A 258 -4.96 -37.56 -6.52
N ALA A 259 -4.84 -38.88 -6.70
CA ALA A 259 -3.98 -39.71 -5.86
C ALA A 259 -2.51 -39.29 -5.95
N LYS A 260 -2.04 -38.97 -7.17
CA LYS A 260 -0.68 -38.47 -7.42
C LYS A 260 -0.44 -37.12 -6.74
N ASP A 261 -1.34 -36.16 -6.93
CA ASP A 261 -1.26 -34.82 -6.33
C ASP A 261 -1.24 -34.87 -4.80
N MET A 262 -2.01 -35.79 -4.20
CA MET A 262 -2.08 -35.97 -2.75
C MET A 262 -0.98 -36.87 -2.17
N GLY A 263 -0.11 -37.45 -3.01
CA GLY A 263 0.94 -38.37 -2.56
C GLY A 263 0.41 -39.66 -1.92
N VAL A 264 -0.79 -40.12 -2.30
CA VAL A 264 -1.42 -41.32 -1.72
C VAL A 264 -1.53 -42.45 -2.74
N HIS A 265 -1.54 -43.69 -2.23
CA HIS A 265 -1.77 -44.86 -3.08
C HIS A 265 -3.20 -44.85 -3.67
N ARG A 266 -3.37 -45.34 -4.91
CA ARG A 266 -4.66 -45.36 -5.63
C ARG A 266 -5.78 -46.03 -4.84
N ASN A 267 -5.50 -47.14 -4.17
CA ASN A 267 -6.51 -47.84 -3.34
C ASN A 267 -6.96 -47.01 -2.14
N THR A 268 -6.06 -46.24 -1.53
CA THR A 268 -6.41 -45.30 -0.45
C THR A 268 -7.31 -44.19 -0.99
N MET A 269 -7.00 -43.66 -2.17
CA MET A 269 -7.83 -42.66 -2.85
C MET A 269 -9.24 -43.19 -3.15
N MET A 270 -9.37 -44.42 -3.67
CA MET A 270 -10.67 -45.06 -3.92
C MET A 270 -11.50 -45.20 -2.64
N LYS A 271 -10.89 -45.61 -1.53
CA LYS A 271 -11.58 -45.72 -0.23
C LYS A 271 -12.05 -44.37 0.29
N ARG A 272 -11.19 -43.34 0.19
CA ARG A 272 -11.55 -41.96 0.59
C ARG A 272 -12.67 -41.42 -0.29
N TYR A 273 -12.61 -41.64 -1.60
CA TYR A 273 -13.65 -41.27 -2.56
C TYR A 273 -15.00 -41.92 -2.21
N ALA A 274 -15.03 -43.24 -2.03
CA ALA A 274 -16.26 -43.96 -1.70
C ALA A 274 -16.89 -43.45 -0.40
N ARG A 275 -16.08 -43.35 0.67
CA ARG A 275 -16.55 -42.80 1.95
C ARG A 275 -17.07 -41.38 1.83
N LEU A 276 -16.43 -40.54 1.02
CA LEU A 276 -16.85 -39.16 0.80
C LEU A 276 -18.21 -39.10 0.07
N CYS A 277 -18.37 -39.88 -1.00
CA CYS A 277 -19.63 -40.00 -1.73
C CYS A 277 -20.77 -40.49 -0.83
N ASP A 278 -20.52 -41.51 -0.01
CA ASP A 278 -21.50 -42.06 0.93
C ASP A 278 -21.88 -41.04 2.00
N LEU A 279 -20.90 -40.30 2.54
CA LEU A 279 -21.12 -39.34 3.62
C LEU A 279 -21.95 -38.13 3.18
N LEU A 280 -21.79 -37.69 1.94
CA LEU A 280 -22.41 -36.48 1.40
C LEU A 280 -23.59 -36.75 0.47
N ASP A 281 -23.85 -38.03 0.17
CA ASP A 281 -24.81 -38.50 -0.84
C ASP A 281 -24.53 -37.87 -2.22
N LEU A 282 -23.32 -38.11 -2.74
CA LEU A 282 -22.84 -37.54 -4.02
C LEU A 282 -22.46 -38.63 -5.03
N ASP A 283 -22.82 -38.41 -6.29
CA ASP A 283 -22.37 -39.18 -7.46
C ASP A 283 -21.52 -38.31 -8.39
N LEU A 284 -20.23 -38.16 -8.05
CA LEU A 284 -19.29 -37.31 -8.80
C LEU A 284 -18.89 -37.89 -10.16
N GLN A 285 -19.16 -39.16 -10.45
CA GLN A 285 -18.85 -39.81 -11.74
C GLN A 285 -20.06 -39.79 -12.68
N GLY A 286 -21.28 -39.97 -12.16
CA GLY A 286 -22.50 -40.05 -12.95
C GLY A 286 -23.30 -38.75 -13.06
N LYS A 287 -23.17 -37.80 -12.11
CA LYS A 287 -23.99 -36.58 -12.07
C LYS A 287 -23.17 -35.29 -12.17
N ASP A 288 -23.43 -34.50 -13.21
CA ASP A 288 -22.81 -33.18 -13.39
C ASP A 288 -23.16 -32.20 -12.27
N GLN A 289 -24.39 -32.26 -11.75
CA GLN A 289 -24.82 -31.39 -10.65
C GLN A 289 -23.99 -31.60 -9.39
N ASP A 290 -23.64 -32.84 -9.07
CA ASP A 290 -22.84 -33.17 -7.90
C ASP A 290 -21.37 -32.74 -8.08
N ARG A 291 -20.85 -32.84 -9.32
CA ARG A 291 -19.53 -32.26 -9.67
C ARG A 291 -19.50 -30.75 -9.50
N LEU A 292 -20.55 -30.06 -9.96
CA LEU A 292 -20.68 -28.61 -9.80
C LEU A 292 -20.80 -28.23 -8.33
N GLU A 293 -21.55 -28.98 -7.53
CA GLU A 293 -21.68 -28.73 -6.10
C GLU A 293 -20.37 -28.94 -5.35
N ALA A 294 -19.63 -30.02 -5.65
CA ALA A 294 -18.29 -30.25 -5.11
C ALA A 294 -17.32 -29.13 -5.48
N ARG A 295 -17.40 -28.61 -6.71
CA ARG A 295 -16.61 -27.46 -7.16
C ARG A 295 -16.98 -26.17 -6.44
N GLN A 296 -18.28 -25.91 -6.23
CA GLN A 296 -18.77 -24.78 -5.45
C GLN A 296 -18.32 -24.86 -3.98
N TYR A 297 -18.36 -26.06 -3.38
CA TYR A 297 -17.89 -26.28 -2.02
C TYR A 297 -16.37 -26.03 -1.92
N ALA A 298 -15.62 -26.49 -2.92
CA ALA A 298 -14.19 -26.28 -3.00
C ALA A 298 -13.82 -24.79 -3.06
N LEU A 299 -14.54 -24.01 -3.88
CA LEU A 299 -14.40 -22.56 -3.93
C LEU A 299 -14.77 -21.89 -2.60
N PHE A 300 -15.86 -22.33 -1.96
CA PHE A 300 -16.30 -21.79 -0.67
C PHE A 300 -15.27 -22.05 0.44
N ARG A 301 -14.74 -23.27 0.56
CA ARG A 301 -13.75 -23.61 1.61
C ARG A 301 -12.42 -22.92 1.44
N LYS A 302 -12.00 -22.68 0.20
CA LYS A 302 -10.75 -21.96 -0.11
C LYS A 302 -10.96 -20.44 -0.23
N ARG A 303 -12.19 -19.94 -0.02
CA ARG A 303 -12.48 -18.51 -0.13
C ARG A 303 -11.67 -17.78 0.93
N ARG A 304 -10.65 -17.06 0.47
CA ARG A 304 -9.92 -16.11 1.30
C ARG A 304 -10.83 -14.91 1.53
N THR A 305 -10.97 -14.50 2.77
CA THR A 305 -11.47 -13.15 3.04
C THR A 305 -10.30 -12.20 2.83
N ILE A 306 -10.38 -11.42 1.75
CA ILE A 306 -9.44 -10.34 1.49
C ILE A 306 -9.97 -9.11 2.21
N LEU A 307 -9.11 -8.48 3.00
CA LEU A 307 -9.37 -7.19 3.62
C LEU A 307 -8.37 -6.18 3.08
N HIS A 308 -8.76 -4.93 2.97
CA HIS A 308 -7.93 -3.88 2.40
C HIS A 308 -7.39 -2.96 3.49
N ALA A 309 -6.07 -2.76 3.49
CA ALA A 309 -5.39 -1.82 4.37
C ALA A 309 -4.79 -0.70 3.56
N GLY A 310 -4.81 0.53 4.07
CA GLY A 310 -4.26 1.68 3.35
C GLY A 310 -3.50 2.69 4.18
N THR A 311 -2.47 3.27 3.59
CA THR A 311 -1.81 4.48 4.08
C THR A 311 -1.63 5.47 2.93
N ASN A 312 -1.44 6.75 3.23
CA ASN A 312 -1.19 7.80 2.24
C ASN A 312 0.26 8.27 2.22
N ILE A 313 1.15 7.51 2.86
CA ILE A 313 2.61 7.70 2.87
C ILE A 313 3.25 6.65 1.94
N GLN A 314 4.46 6.91 1.44
CA GLN A 314 5.07 6.20 0.32
C GLN A 314 5.23 4.71 0.62
N TYR A 315 5.37 3.88 -0.43
CA TYR A 315 5.90 2.53 -0.27
C TYR A 315 7.22 2.58 0.52
N GLY A 316 7.39 1.61 1.42
CA GLY A 316 8.57 1.52 2.30
C GLY A 316 8.54 2.44 3.51
N SER A 317 7.52 3.30 3.62
CA SER A 317 7.31 4.10 4.83
C SER A 317 6.98 3.26 6.05
N VAL A 318 7.19 3.83 7.23
CA VAL A 318 6.93 3.14 8.50
C VAL A 318 5.48 2.60 8.61
N PRO A 319 4.42 3.35 8.25
CA PRO A 319 3.06 2.81 8.24
C PRO A 319 2.86 1.68 7.21
N TYR A 320 3.47 1.79 6.03
CA TYR A 320 3.41 0.74 5.01
C TYR A 320 4.05 -0.57 5.51
N LEU A 321 5.24 -0.49 6.10
CA LEU A 321 5.92 -1.64 6.70
C LEU A 321 5.11 -2.22 7.87
N GLY A 322 4.45 -1.37 8.66
CA GLY A 322 3.49 -1.78 9.68
C GLY A 322 2.35 -2.63 9.12
N PHE A 323 1.77 -2.21 7.99
CA PHE A 323 0.73 -3.01 7.33
C PHE A 323 1.23 -4.28 6.69
N GLN A 324 2.46 -4.31 6.15
CA GLN A 324 3.07 -5.56 5.70
C GLN A 324 3.24 -6.54 6.86
N LYS A 325 3.67 -6.06 8.03
CA LYS A 325 3.78 -6.90 9.23
C LYS A 325 2.42 -7.40 9.71
N PHE A 326 1.40 -6.55 9.63
CA PHE A 326 0.01 -6.92 9.93
C PHE A 326 -0.49 -8.00 8.98
N ALA A 327 -0.28 -7.84 7.67
CA ALA A 327 -0.64 -8.82 6.65
C ALA A 327 0.01 -10.19 6.89
N GLU A 328 1.32 -10.20 7.18
CA GLU A 328 2.07 -11.41 7.54
C GLU A 328 1.46 -12.10 8.77
N SER A 329 1.21 -11.33 9.83
CA SER A 329 0.67 -11.86 11.09
C SER A 329 -0.74 -12.43 10.92
N VAL A 330 -1.60 -11.75 10.14
CA VAL A 330 -2.95 -12.22 9.82
C VAL A 330 -2.90 -13.51 9.00
N ALA A 331 -2.05 -13.58 7.97
CA ALA A 331 -1.89 -14.77 7.16
C ALA A 331 -1.40 -15.96 8.00
N GLN A 332 -0.44 -15.75 8.90
CA GLN A 332 0.08 -16.79 9.78
C GLN A 332 -0.98 -17.29 10.77
N LEU A 333 -1.69 -16.39 11.45
CA LEU A 333 -2.71 -16.75 12.45
C LEU A 333 -3.93 -17.44 11.85
N SER A 334 -4.25 -17.13 10.59
CA SER A 334 -5.43 -17.64 9.89
C SER A 334 -5.14 -18.81 8.94
N ASP A 335 -3.90 -19.31 8.90
CA ASP A 335 -3.43 -20.30 7.93
C ASP A 335 -3.76 -19.91 6.47
N GLY A 336 -3.64 -18.61 6.17
CA GLY A 336 -3.92 -18.01 4.87
C GLY A 336 -5.41 -17.91 4.50
N SER A 337 -6.34 -18.16 5.44
CA SER A 337 -7.78 -17.96 5.22
C SER A 337 -8.20 -16.47 5.25
N LEU A 338 -7.39 -15.62 5.88
CA LEU A 338 -7.45 -14.16 5.77
C LEU A 338 -6.24 -13.64 5.00
N GLN A 339 -6.45 -12.63 4.17
CA GLN A 339 -5.40 -11.91 3.45
C GLN A 339 -5.62 -10.41 3.64
N ILE A 340 -4.54 -9.66 3.86
CA ILE A 340 -4.58 -8.20 3.89
C ILE A 340 -3.88 -7.68 2.62
N ASP A 341 -4.63 -7.02 1.75
CA ASP A 341 -4.09 -6.31 0.59
C ASP A 341 -3.75 -4.88 1.04
N VAL A 342 -2.46 -4.53 1.01
CA VAL A 342 -1.93 -3.25 1.52
C VAL A 342 -1.75 -2.25 0.37
N HIS A 343 -2.36 -1.08 0.49
CA HIS A 343 -2.38 -0.05 -0.53
C HIS A 343 -1.67 1.23 -0.07
N VAL A 344 -1.00 1.91 -0.99
CA VAL A 344 -0.54 3.30 -0.81
C VAL A 344 -1.43 4.21 -1.63
N LEU A 345 -2.35 4.90 -0.96
CA LEU A 345 -3.32 5.78 -1.59
C LEU A 345 -2.69 7.14 -1.85
N SER A 346 -2.46 7.40 -3.14
CA SER A 346 -2.31 8.75 -3.70
C SER A 346 -1.06 9.53 -3.30
N TYR A 347 -0.24 8.97 -2.43
CA TYR A 347 0.94 9.60 -1.82
C TYR A 347 0.76 11.08 -1.45
N SER A 348 -0.45 11.51 -1.14
CA SER A 348 -0.79 12.95 -1.08
C SER A 348 -0.51 13.55 0.28
N GLY A 349 -0.53 12.72 1.33
CA GLY A 349 -0.64 13.17 2.72
C GLY A 349 -1.99 13.79 3.06
N ASP A 350 -3.01 13.62 2.22
CA ASP A 350 -4.38 13.98 2.56
C ASP A 350 -4.97 12.91 3.48
N ASN A 351 -4.83 13.14 4.78
CA ASN A 351 -5.31 12.22 5.81
C ASN A 351 -6.85 12.25 5.93
N GLN A 352 -7.50 13.35 5.53
CA GLN A 352 -8.97 13.46 5.60
C GLN A 352 -9.63 12.57 4.55
N HIS A 353 -9.09 12.57 3.33
CA HIS A 353 -9.55 11.65 2.29
C HIS A 353 -9.44 10.18 2.72
N LEU A 354 -8.38 9.82 3.46
CA LEU A 354 -8.21 8.46 3.95
C LEU A 354 -9.24 8.08 5.04
N VAL A 355 -9.65 9.05 5.89
CA VAL A 355 -10.79 8.87 6.81
C VAL A 355 -12.07 8.56 6.01
N ASP A 356 -12.33 9.31 4.94
CA ASP A 356 -13.54 9.15 4.13
C ASP A 356 -13.56 7.80 3.40
N ILE A 357 -12.43 7.36 2.82
CA ILE A 357 -12.27 6.03 2.21
C ILE A 357 -12.46 4.91 3.23
N LEU A 358 -11.91 5.06 4.43
CA LEU A 358 -12.11 4.08 5.49
C LEU A 358 -13.59 3.99 5.88
N ARG A 359 -14.27 5.13 6.03
CA ARG A 359 -15.69 5.19 6.41
C ARG A 359 -16.64 4.71 5.31
N SER A 360 -16.27 4.83 4.03
CA SER A 360 -17.06 4.30 2.92
C SER A 360 -17.03 2.77 2.85
N GLY A 361 -16.03 2.13 3.50
CA GLY A 361 -15.81 0.69 3.43
C GLY A 361 -14.95 0.25 2.25
N SER A 362 -14.38 1.19 1.48
CA SER A 362 -13.36 0.90 0.45
C SER A 362 -12.05 0.40 1.06
N LEU A 363 -11.74 0.82 2.29
CA LEU A 363 -10.70 0.21 3.12
C LEU A 363 -11.31 -0.38 4.40
N ASP A 364 -10.67 -1.42 4.90
CA ASP A 364 -11.01 -2.08 6.16
C ASP A 364 -10.11 -1.63 7.30
N PHE A 365 -8.90 -1.21 6.94
CA PHE A 365 -7.86 -0.76 7.83
C PHE A 365 -7.18 0.48 7.26
N ALA A 366 -6.83 1.43 8.12
CA ALA A 366 -6.00 2.55 7.70
C ALA A 366 -5.07 3.02 8.82
N ALA A 367 -3.90 3.54 8.42
CA ALA A 367 -2.94 4.14 9.33
C ALA A 367 -2.40 5.44 8.75
N PHE A 368 -2.65 6.52 9.46
CA PHE A 368 -2.32 7.89 9.08
C PHE A 368 -2.14 8.80 10.28
N ASP A 369 -1.63 10.02 10.04
CA ASP A 369 -1.53 11.05 11.09
C ASP A 369 -2.93 11.34 11.65
N PHE A 370 -3.12 10.94 12.90
CA PHE A 370 -4.41 10.97 13.58
C PHE A 370 -5.02 12.37 13.77
N ASN A 371 -4.33 13.48 13.46
CA ASN A 371 -4.92 14.82 13.54
C ASN A 371 -6.13 14.97 12.62
N ALA A 372 -6.23 14.17 11.54
CA ALA A 372 -7.44 14.14 10.70
C ALA A 372 -8.69 13.62 11.45
N LEU A 373 -8.52 12.98 12.61
CA LEU A 373 -9.61 12.53 13.46
C LEU A 373 -10.05 13.58 14.49
N ALA A 374 -9.47 14.79 14.48
CA ALA A 374 -9.85 15.85 15.42
C ALA A 374 -11.37 16.11 15.48
N PRO A 375 -12.11 16.18 14.34
CA PRO A 375 -13.56 16.33 14.37
C PRO A 375 -14.31 15.15 15.01
N LEU A 376 -13.73 13.95 14.98
CA LEU A 376 -14.32 12.71 15.49
C LEU A 376 -13.93 12.39 16.94
N THR A 377 -13.05 13.21 17.53
CA THR A 377 -12.49 12.99 18.88
C THR A 377 -12.61 14.22 19.76
N GLN A 378 -13.59 15.09 19.48
CA GLN A 378 -13.81 16.34 20.21
C GLN A 378 -12.53 17.19 20.33
N ASN A 379 -11.71 17.19 19.27
CA ASN A 379 -10.40 17.83 19.20
C ASN A 379 -9.34 17.34 20.21
N ARG A 380 -9.58 16.26 20.98
CA ARG A 380 -8.62 15.73 21.96
C ARG A 380 -7.26 15.39 21.33
N ILE A 381 -7.26 14.85 20.12
CA ILE A 381 -6.05 14.47 19.39
C ILE A 381 -5.19 15.69 18.96
N THR A 382 -5.75 16.90 18.92
CA THR A 382 -4.97 18.10 18.59
C THR A 382 -3.90 18.43 19.64
N LEU A 383 -3.97 17.83 20.83
CA LEU A 383 -2.94 17.90 21.87
C LEU A 383 -1.54 17.62 21.32
N PHE A 384 -1.43 16.68 20.38
CA PHE A 384 -0.17 16.24 19.80
C PHE A 384 0.44 17.23 18.80
N GLN A 385 -0.22 18.36 18.57
CA GLN A 385 0.38 19.50 17.90
C GLN A 385 1.20 20.38 18.84
N LEU A 386 1.06 20.20 20.16
CA LEU A 386 1.86 20.93 21.14
C LEU A 386 3.34 20.50 21.05
N PRO A 387 4.27 21.46 20.93
CA PRO A 387 5.70 21.14 20.93
C PRO A 387 6.16 20.62 22.30
N PHE A 388 7.13 19.70 22.30
CA PHE A 388 7.78 19.12 23.49
C PHE A 388 6.81 18.39 24.44
N LEU A 389 5.81 17.71 23.87
CA LEU A 389 4.85 16.92 24.64
C LEU A 389 5.50 15.72 25.36
N PHE A 390 6.43 15.05 24.68
CA PHE A 390 7.11 13.84 25.16
C PHE A 390 8.58 14.08 25.42
N ASP A 391 9.15 13.31 26.35
CA ASP A 391 10.60 13.33 26.64
C ASP A 391 11.35 12.19 25.91
N SER A 392 10.65 11.12 25.58
CA SER A 392 11.22 9.97 24.87
C SER A 392 10.16 9.17 24.10
N SER A 393 10.59 8.38 23.11
CA SER A 393 9.68 7.46 22.40
C SER A 393 9.07 6.43 23.35
N ALA A 394 9.83 5.98 24.37
CA ALA A 394 9.35 5.00 25.34
C ALA A 394 8.23 5.54 26.25
N GLU A 395 8.31 6.83 26.60
CA GLU A 395 7.23 7.54 27.30
C GLU A 395 6.01 7.68 26.40
N ALA A 396 6.20 8.13 25.16
CA ALA A 396 5.12 8.28 24.20
C ALA A 396 4.34 6.97 24.02
N PHE A 397 5.03 5.85 23.77
CA PHE A 397 4.38 4.55 23.65
C PHE A 397 3.77 4.07 24.97
N GLY A 398 4.39 4.35 26.12
CA GLY A 398 3.83 3.98 27.42
C GLY A 398 2.48 4.64 27.70
N ILE A 399 2.39 5.94 27.44
CA ILE A 399 1.17 6.74 27.62
C ILE A 399 0.09 6.35 26.59
N LEU A 400 0.48 6.23 25.31
CA LEU A 400 -0.45 5.89 24.23
C LEU A 400 -1.03 4.47 24.32
N ASN A 401 -0.27 3.51 24.85
CA ASN A 401 -0.77 2.15 25.05
C ASN A 401 -1.52 1.96 26.38
N GLY A 402 -1.67 3.03 27.17
CA GLY A 402 -2.37 3.04 28.46
C GLY A 402 -3.78 3.64 28.40
N ASP A 403 -4.28 4.07 29.56
CA ASP A 403 -5.61 4.67 29.71
C ASP A 403 -5.79 5.95 28.91
N PHE A 404 -4.74 6.76 28.78
CA PHE A 404 -4.80 7.98 28.01
C PHE A 404 -5.09 7.71 26.52
N GLY A 405 -4.43 6.70 25.93
CA GLY A 405 -4.73 6.26 24.57
C GLY A 405 -6.16 5.74 24.39
N ARG A 406 -6.72 5.03 25.39
CA ARG A 406 -8.14 4.62 25.33
C ARG A 406 -9.08 5.83 25.31
N TYR A 407 -8.81 6.82 26.17
CA TYR A 407 -9.57 8.07 26.25
C TYR A 407 -9.54 8.88 24.93
N LEU A 408 -8.42 8.89 24.21
CA LEU A 408 -8.35 9.57 22.91
C LEU A 408 -9.30 8.95 21.87
N ALA A 409 -9.52 7.63 21.94
CA ALA A 409 -10.28 6.88 20.94
C ALA A 409 -11.75 6.62 21.30
N GLU A 410 -12.21 7.03 22.48
CA GLU A 410 -13.52 6.63 23.03
C GLU A 410 -14.75 7.01 22.18
N ASP A 411 -14.66 8.12 21.42
CA ASP A 411 -15.76 8.61 20.57
C ASP A 411 -15.76 7.99 19.16
N LEU A 412 -14.66 7.37 18.73
CA LEU A 412 -14.53 6.81 17.39
C LEU A 412 -15.62 5.78 17.04
N PRO A 413 -16.07 4.89 17.96
CA PRO A 413 -17.14 3.94 17.68
C PRO A 413 -18.45 4.60 17.25
N ALA A 414 -18.77 5.81 17.74
CA ALA A 414 -19.98 6.53 17.32
C ALA A 414 -19.93 6.92 15.82
N SER A 415 -18.73 6.98 15.25
CA SER A 415 -18.48 7.27 13.85
C SER A 415 -18.24 6.01 12.99
N GLY A 416 -18.44 4.82 13.56
CA GLY A 416 -18.19 3.53 12.90
C GLY A 416 -16.71 3.11 12.85
N LEU A 417 -15.82 3.84 13.52
CA LEU A 417 -14.38 3.59 13.55
C LEU A 417 -13.95 2.91 14.86
N CYS A 418 -12.88 2.12 14.81
CA CYS A 418 -12.28 1.49 15.99
C CYS A 418 -10.77 1.63 15.94
N ALA A 419 -10.16 2.14 17.01
CA ALA A 419 -8.71 2.17 17.15
C ALA A 419 -8.17 0.76 17.46
N MET A 420 -7.24 0.30 16.63
CA MET A 420 -6.51 -0.96 16.78
C MET A 420 -5.15 -0.76 17.44
N GLY A 421 -4.64 0.49 17.48
CA GLY A 421 -3.41 0.85 18.16
C GLY A 421 -2.87 2.22 17.75
N TYR A 422 -1.72 2.55 18.33
CA TYR A 422 -0.95 3.74 18.02
C TYR A 422 0.42 3.33 17.48
N TRP A 423 0.78 3.89 16.34
CA TRP A 423 2.08 3.77 15.70
C TRP A 423 2.80 5.12 15.72
N SER A 424 4.07 5.14 15.33
CA SER A 424 4.84 6.38 15.18
C SER A 424 5.72 6.33 13.95
N MET A 425 5.92 7.45 13.25
CA MET A 425 6.99 7.55 12.24
C MET A 425 8.34 7.97 12.83
N GLY A 426 8.37 8.30 14.13
CA GLY A 426 9.55 8.75 14.87
C GLY A 426 9.51 10.24 15.22
N TRP A 427 10.63 10.74 15.73
CA TRP A 427 10.81 12.17 15.99
C TRP A 427 10.96 12.94 14.69
N ARG A 428 10.35 14.13 14.63
CA ARG A 428 10.38 14.99 13.44
C ARG A 428 11.59 15.91 13.53
N MET A 429 12.50 15.80 12.56
CA MET A 429 13.73 16.58 12.48
C MET A 429 13.55 17.76 11.54
N LEU A 430 14.08 18.93 11.92
CA LEU A 430 14.01 20.13 11.11
C LEU A 430 15.16 20.16 10.10
N THR A 431 14.85 20.14 8.80
CA THR A 431 15.84 20.31 7.73
C THR A 431 15.79 21.71 7.15
N THR A 432 16.95 22.21 6.72
CA THR A 432 17.06 23.47 5.99
C THR A 432 18.11 23.39 4.89
N GLY A 433 17.90 24.15 3.81
CA GLY A 433 18.88 24.33 2.74
C GLY A 433 19.87 25.47 3.03
N GLN A 434 19.47 26.46 3.84
CA GLN A 434 20.19 27.72 3.98
C GLN A 434 21.27 27.71 5.08
N ARG A 435 20.90 27.38 6.33
CA ARG A 435 21.78 27.50 7.51
C ARG A 435 21.42 26.50 8.62
N PRO A 436 22.38 26.05 9.43
CA PRO A 436 22.11 25.19 10.58
C PRO A 436 21.22 25.90 11.61
N ILE A 437 20.41 25.14 12.36
CA ILE A 437 19.51 25.67 13.39
C ILE A 437 19.97 25.15 14.75
N HIS A 438 20.56 26.02 15.57
CA HIS A 438 21.00 25.70 16.92
C HIS A 438 20.02 26.22 17.98
N ALA A 439 19.40 27.38 17.71
CA ALA A 439 18.51 28.06 18.65
C ALA A 439 17.30 28.68 17.94
N PRO A 440 16.23 29.07 18.68
CA PRO A 440 15.03 29.69 18.11
C PRO A 440 15.32 30.83 17.11
N GLN A 441 16.31 31.67 17.40
CA GLN A 441 16.62 32.85 16.61
C GLN A 441 17.08 32.51 15.19
N ASP A 442 17.64 31.31 14.98
CA ASP A 442 18.11 30.85 13.68
C ASP A 442 16.95 30.59 12.70
N LEU A 443 15.71 30.46 13.19
CA LEU A 443 14.52 30.28 12.37
C LEU A 443 14.00 31.58 11.73
N ARG A 444 14.48 32.74 12.19
CA ARG A 444 13.93 34.04 11.77
C ARG A 444 13.95 34.22 10.25
N GLY A 445 12.78 34.45 9.67
CA GLY A 445 12.59 34.71 8.24
C GLY A 445 12.71 33.47 7.34
N LEU A 446 12.95 32.27 7.88
CA LEU A 446 12.94 31.05 7.08
C LEU A 446 11.50 30.64 6.76
N ARG A 447 11.24 30.30 5.49
CA ARG A 447 9.97 29.72 5.07
C ARG A 447 10.00 28.23 5.38
N ILE A 448 9.32 27.82 6.45
CA ILE A 448 9.30 26.42 6.89
C ILE A 448 7.98 25.79 6.47
N ARG A 449 8.04 24.71 5.71
CA ARG A 449 6.86 23.92 5.39
C ARG A 449 6.34 23.24 6.65
N ILE A 450 5.04 23.39 6.89
CA ILE A 450 4.30 22.71 7.97
C ILE A 450 3.14 21.91 7.37
N MET A 451 2.77 20.80 8.01
CA MET A 451 1.47 20.15 7.72
C MET A 451 0.30 21.10 8.04
N HIS A 452 -0.93 20.74 7.67
CA HIS A 452 -2.12 21.52 8.02
C HIS A 452 -2.46 21.39 9.52
N LYS A 453 -1.56 21.89 10.39
CA LYS A 453 -1.61 21.88 11.86
C LYS A 453 -1.41 23.30 12.37
N ASP A 454 -2.49 23.91 12.85
CA ASP A 454 -2.53 25.34 13.18
C ASP A 454 -1.63 25.70 14.37
N ILE A 455 -1.57 24.84 15.39
CA ILE A 455 -0.71 25.05 16.56
C ILE A 455 0.77 25.01 16.14
N VAL A 456 1.14 24.07 15.27
CA VAL A 456 2.52 23.97 14.75
C VAL A 456 2.88 25.21 13.92
N ALA A 457 1.98 25.67 13.05
CA ALA A 457 2.20 26.89 12.28
C ALA A 457 2.38 28.11 13.19
N GLY A 458 1.52 28.26 14.21
CA GLY A 458 1.64 29.31 15.22
C GLY A 458 2.97 29.25 15.97
N TYR A 459 3.42 28.05 16.34
CA TYR A 459 4.70 27.86 17.04
C TYR A 459 5.89 28.32 16.21
N PHE A 460 5.99 27.90 14.93
CA PHE A 460 7.05 28.38 14.05
C PHE A 460 6.99 29.89 13.80
N ALA A 461 5.79 30.47 13.69
CA ALA A 461 5.62 31.92 13.59
C ALA A 461 6.10 32.65 14.86
N ALA A 462 5.83 32.10 16.05
CA ALA A 462 6.31 32.65 17.33
C ALA A 462 7.86 32.61 17.44
N LEU A 463 8.49 31.62 16.79
CA LEU A 463 9.95 31.52 16.65
C LEU A 463 10.52 32.45 15.56
N GLY A 464 9.66 33.20 14.85
CA GLY A 464 10.03 34.16 13.81
C GLY A 464 10.20 33.57 12.42
N ALA A 465 9.89 32.29 12.21
CA ALA A 465 9.80 31.69 10.88
C ALA A 465 8.52 32.13 10.14
N ILE A 466 8.47 31.85 8.84
CA ILE A 466 7.30 32.03 7.99
C ILE A 466 6.74 30.63 7.70
N PRO A 467 5.73 30.15 8.46
CA PRO A 467 5.17 28.82 8.22
C PRO A 467 4.38 28.79 6.90
N VAL A 468 4.63 27.77 6.08
CA VAL A 468 3.92 27.54 4.81
C VAL A 468 3.20 26.20 4.88
N LYS A 469 1.86 26.21 4.90
CA LYS A 469 1.06 24.98 4.91
C LYS A 469 0.98 24.42 3.49
N MET A 470 1.37 23.15 3.33
CA MET A 470 1.22 22.42 2.06
C MET A 470 1.15 20.91 2.28
N HIS A 471 0.59 20.20 1.30
CA HIS A 471 0.49 18.75 1.31
C HIS A 471 1.86 18.08 1.21
N TYR A 472 1.90 16.80 1.57
CA TYR A 472 3.15 16.06 1.69
C TYR A 472 3.81 15.85 0.32
N LYS A 473 3.03 15.56 -0.72
CA LYS A 473 3.54 15.39 -2.10
C LYS A 473 4.23 16.62 -2.68
N ASP A 474 3.86 17.82 -2.24
CA ASP A 474 4.33 19.07 -2.85
C ASP A 474 5.71 19.52 -2.32
N ILE A 475 6.19 18.92 -1.22
CA ILE A 475 7.40 19.36 -0.51
C ILE A 475 8.63 19.32 -1.41
N SER A 476 8.88 18.20 -2.10
CA SER A 476 10.08 18.03 -2.92
C SER A 476 10.17 19.08 -4.03
N SER A 477 9.04 19.36 -4.69
CA SER A 477 8.95 20.39 -5.73
C SER A 477 9.11 21.79 -5.16
N ALA A 478 8.47 22.09 -4.03
CA ALA A 478 8.59 23.38 -3.37
C ALA A 478 10.02 23.68 -2.88
N LEU A 479 10.76 22.67 -2.40
CA LEU A 479 12.18 22.80 -2.05
C LEU A 479 13.05 23.05 -3.30
N ALA A 480 12.83 22.29 -4.38
CA ALA A 480 13.57 22.42 -5.64
C ALA A 480 13.37 23.79 -6.31
N GLN A 481 12.15 24.33 -6.21
CA GLN A 481 11.80 25.67 -6.71
C GLN A 481 12.13 26.79 -5.71
N HIS A 482 12.69 26.45 -4.55
CA HIS A 482 13.02 27.40 -3.49
C HIS A 482 11.81 28.24 -3.01
N LEU A 483 10.60 27.66 -3.04
CA LEU A 483 9.39 28.26 -2.46
C LEU A 483 9.39 28.17 -0.94
N ILE A 484 10.11 27.18 -0.40
CA ILE A 484 10.36 26.95 1.02
C ILE A 484 11.85 26.73 1.25
N ASP A 485 12.32 27.07 2.46
CA ASP A 485 13.73 27.00 2.86
C ASP A 485 14.03 25.74 3.67
N GLY A 486 13.00 25.18 4.30
CA GLY A 486 13.10 24.01 5.15
C GLY A 486 11.76 23.34 5.40
N GLN A 487 11.81 22.20 6.06
CA GLN A 487 10.65 21.40 6.45
C GLN A 487 11.02 20.56 7.67
N GLU A 488 10.02 19.97 8.33
CA GLU A 488 10.24 19.07 9.45
C GLU A 488 9.60 17.70 9.18
N ASN A 489 10.34 16.61 9.41
CA ASN A 489 9.85 15.23 9.24
C ASN A 489 10.81 14.22 9.87
N PRO A 490 10.38 12.98 10.14
CA PRO A 490 11.29 11.91 10.54
C PRO A 490 12.32 11.59 9.45
N TYR A 491 13.46 11.01 9.84
CA TYR A 491 14.52 10.60 8.92
C TYR A 491 14.01 9.68 7.81
N SER A 492 13.13 8.74 8.14
CA SER A 492 12.50 7.84 7.18
C SER A 492 11.77 8.57 6.05
N ASN A 493 11.05 9.65 6.36
CA ASN A 493 10.37 10.48 5.36
C ASN A 493 11.34 11.36 4.58
N ILE A 494 12.36 11.94 5.24
CA ILE A 494 13.41 12.73 4.56
C ILE A 494 14.11 11.88 3.49
N THR A 495 14.43 10.62 3.82
CA THR A 495 15.03 9.66 2.90
C THR A 495 14.07 9.25 1.79
N GLY A 496 12.87 8.77 2.15
CA GLY A 496 11.89 8.24 1.19
C GLY A 496 11.43 9.26 0.14
N MET A 497 11.26 10.53 0.55
CA MET A 497 10.93 11.62 -0.36
C MET A 497 12.12 12.24 -1.08
N LYS A 498 13.34 11.80 -0.75
CA LYS A 498 14.60 12.39 -1.24
C LYS A 498 14.73 13.89 -0.93
N LEU A 499 14.15 14.37 0.18
CA LEU A 499 14.17 15.80 0.54
C LEU A 499 15.59 16.33 0.73
N TYR A 500 16.52 15.43 1.09
CA TYR A 500 17.94 15.72 1.23
C TYR A 500 18.61 16.30 -0.04
N GLN A 501 18.03 16.10 -1.23
CA GLN A 501 18.59 16.65 -2.46
C GLN A 501 18.64 18.19 -2.47
N ASN A 502 17.72 18.83 -1.75
CA ASN A 502 17.60 20.28 -1.68
C ASN A 502 17.85 20.81 -0.25
N GLN A 503 18.37 19.98 0.65
CA GLN A 503 18.59 20.31 2.06
C GLN A 503 20.03 20.02 2.44
N ARG A 504 20.63 20.88 3.26
CA ARG A 504 22.05 20.79 3.67
C ARG A 504 22.22 20.39 5.12
N TYR A 505 21.29 20.80 5.97
CA TYR A 505 21.36 20.60 7.41
C TYR A 505 20.12 19.87 7.91
N VAL A 506 20.29 19.04 8.93
CA VAL A 506 19.22 18.44 9.72
C VAL A 506 19.49 18.71 11.20
N SER A 507 18.56 19.37 11.86
CA SER A 507 18.67 19.79 13.26
C SER A 507 17.82 18.88 14.13
N GLU A 508 18.45 18.19 15.09
CA GLU A 508 17.83 17.13 15.88
C GLU A 508 17.05 17.66 17.09
N ILE A 509 16.28 18.71 16.88
CA ILE A 509 15.51 19.36 17.96
C ILE A 509 14.24 18.53 18.19
N PRO A 510 14.02 17.96 19.40
CA PRO A 510 12.93 17.03 19.66
C PRO A 510 11.58 17.75 19.89
N MET A 511 11.17 18.59 18.93
CA MET A 511 9.96 19.41 19.06
C MET A 511 8.69 18.55 18.98
N PHE A 512 8.67 17.57 18.07
CA PHE A 512 7.46 16.80 17.77
C PHE A 512 7.79 15.32 17.64
N PHE A 513 7.00 14.51 18.34
CA PHE A 513 6.94 13.07 18.14
C PHE A 513 5.75 12.75 17.23
N ASP A 514 6.02 12.10 16.11
CA ASP A 514 4.99 11.76 15.15
C ASP A 514 4.13 10.60 15.67
N VAL A 515 2.81 10.73 15.59
CA VAL A 515 1.87 9.70 16.05
C VAL A 515 0.85 9.42 14.97
N VAL A 516 0.70 8.13 14.69
CA VAL A 516 -0.19 7.56 13.67
C VAL A 516 -1.20 6.69 14.41
N MET A 517 -2.49 6.77 14.05
CA MET A 517 -3.49 5.85 14.60
C MET A 517 -3.75 4.74 13.59
N PHE A 518 -3.64 3.49 14.04
CA PHE A 518 -4.07 2.32 13.28
C PHE A 518 -5.55 2.07 13.58
N LEU A 519 -6.38 2.14 12.55
CA LEU A 519 -7.83 2.05 12.63
C LEU A 519 -8.38 0.86 11.85
N THR A 520 -9.56 0.40 12.27
CA THR A 520 -10.49 -0.42 11.48
C THR A 520 -11.91 0.16 11.56
N THR A 521 -12.87 -0.48 10.89
CA THR A 521 -14.29 -0.10 10.94
C THR A 521 -15.16 -1.18 11.55
N GLN A 522 -16.29 -0.79 12.12
CA GLN A 522 -17.32 -1.74 12.57
C GLN A 522 -17.89 -2.54 11.38
N LEU A 523 -17.95 -1.93 10.19
CA LEU A 523 -18.33 -2.61 8.96
C LEU A 523 -17.36 -3.75 8.63
N ALA A 524 -16.05 -3.51 8.71
CA ALA A 524 -15.04 -4.53 8.48
C ALA A 524 -15.19 -5.69 9.47
N LEU A 525 -15.30 -5.37 10.76
CA LEU A 525 -15.41 -6.37 11.84
C LEU A 525 -16.72 -7.18 11.80
N SER A 526 -17.83 -6.58 11.34
CA SER A 526 -19.13 -7.26 11.29
C SER A 526 -19.20 -8.34 10.20
N ARG A 527 -18.39 -8.22 9.14
CA ARG A 527 -18.27 -9.21 8.05
C ARG A 527 -17.43 -10.43 8.44
N LEU A 528 -16.72 -10.37 9.57
CA LEU A 528 -15.83 -11.44 10.03
C LEU A 528 -16.53 -12.38 11.03
N SER A 529 -16.09 -13.64 11.07
CA SER A 529 -16.47 -14.55 12.15
C SER A 529 -15.84 -14.14 13.49
N ALA A 530 -16.32 -14.70 14.60
CA ALA A 530 -15.72 -14.45 15.92
C ALA A 530 -14.23 -14.83 15.95
N GLN A 531 -13.87 -15.98 15.38
CA GLN A 531 -12.49 -16.45 15.29
C GLN A 531 -11.62 -15.52 14.41
N GLN A 532 -12.17 -15.06 13.28
CA GLN A 532 -11.45 -14.13 12.41
C GLN A 532 -11.21 -12.79 13.09
N ARG A 533 -12.18 -12.26 13.85
CA ARG A 533 -11.99 -11.06 14.67
C ARG A 533 -10.90 -11.24 15.72
N GLU A 534 -10.83 -12.40 16.36
CA GLU A 534 -9.77 -12.71 17.33
C GLU A 534 -8.38 -12.70 16.66
N TRP A 535 -8.24 -13.33 15.49
CA TRP A 535 -6.99 -13.31 14.72
C TRP A 535 -6.58 -11.89 14.30
N ILE A 536 -7.53 -11.08 13.82
CA ILE A 536 -7.28 -9.67 13.48
C ILE A 536 -6.81 -8.88 14.71
N GLY A 537 -7.48 -9.04 15.86
CA GLY A 537 -7.08 -8.40 17.11
C GLY A 537 -5.67 -8.82 17.55
N LYS A 538 -5.35 -10.12 17.46
CA LYS A 538 -4.03 -10.63 17.83
C LYS A 538 -2.93 -10.17 16.88
N ALA A 539 -3.21 -10.14 15.57
CA ALA A 539 -2.30 -9.62 14.57
C ALA A 539 -2.00 -8.13 14.79
N ALA A 540 -3.02 -7.33 15.15
CA ALA A 540 -2.85 -5.93 15.47
C ALA A 540 -1.95 -5.74 16.71
N GLU A 541 -2.18 -6.52 17.78
CA GLU A 541 -1.35 -6.50 18.99
C GLU A 541 0.13 -6.82 18.70
N LEU A 542 0.40 -7.85 17.89
CA LEU A 542 1.74 -8.22 17.45
C LEU A 542 2.40 -7.12 16.62
N THR A 543 1.63 -6.53 15.70
CA THR A 543 2.09 -5.45 14.83
C THR A 543 2.42 -4.19 15.62
N ASN A 544 1.57 -3.78 16.57
CA ASN A 544 1.80 -2.62 17.42
C ASN A 544 3.12 -2.75 18.20
N ARG A 545 3.39 -3.94 18.78
CA ARG A 545 4.67 -4.20 19.45
C ARG A 545 5.87 -4.10 18.50
N TRP A 546 5.76 -4.71 17.33
CA TRP A 546 6.81 -4.66 16.32
C TRP A 546 7.08 -3.22 15.89
N GLN A 547 6.03 -2.44 15.65
CA GLN A 547 6.10 -1.05 15.23
C GLN A 547 6.85 -0.19 16.25
N ASN A 548 6.45 -0.28 17.52
CA ASN A 548 7.05 0.51 18.62
C ASN A 548 8.54 0.19 18.82
N GLY A 549 8.95 -1.06 18.58
CA GLY A 549 10.35 -1.49 18.69
C GLY A 549 11.20 -1.17 17.45
N THR A 550 10.60 -1.14 16.26
CA THR A 550 11.36 -1.09 14.99
C THR A 550 11.54 0.32 14.45
N VAL A 551 10.62 1.25 14.72
CA VAL A 551 10.68 2.63 14.19
C VAL A 551 11.99 3.36 14.54
N ILE A 552 12.55 3.08 15.73
CA ILE A 552 13.80 3.69 16.18
C ILE A 552 14.97 3.24 15.31
N GLY A 553 15.06 1.93 15.03
CA GLY A 553 16.09 1.36 14.16
C GLY A 553 15.97 1.89 12.73
N ILE A 554 14.76 1.90 12.16
CA ILE A 554 14.52 2.43 10.80
C ILE A 554 15.03 3.87 10.67
N ASN A 555 14.72 4.74 11.64
CA ASN A 555 15.17 6.13 11.58
C ASN A 555 16.68 6.28 11.83
N ALA A 556 17.31 5.38 12.59
CA ALA A 556 18.76 5.36 12.75
C ALA A 556 19.46 4.98 11.44
N ASP A 557 18.98 3.94 10.76
CA ASP A 557 19.50 3.50 9.46
C ASP A 557 19.34 4.61 8.40
N CYS A 558 18.16 5.24 8.34
CA CYS A 558 17.92 6.38 7.45
C CYS A 558 18.82 7.57 7.78
N LYS A 559 19.11 7.85 9.06
CA LYS A 559 20.05 8.92 9.45
C LYS A 559 21.45 8.63 8.91
N GLU A 560 21.96 7.40 9.07
CA GLU A 560 23.26 7.01 8.54
C GLU A 560 23.31 7.13 7.01
N GLU A 561 22.26 6.69 6.31
CA GLU A 561 22.15 6.86 4.87
C GLU A 561 22.23 8.35 4.47
N LEU A 562 21.51 9.23 5.17
CA LEU A 562 21.50 10.66 4.87
C LEU A 562 22.85 11.34 5.13
N LEU A 563 23.56 10.93 6.18
CA LEU A 563 24.93 11.36 6.45
C LEU A 563 25.86 10.97 5.30
N ASN A 564 25.76 9.73 4.81
CA ASN A 564 26.53 9.24 3.67
C ASN A 564 26.20 9.99 2.36
N LYS A 565 24.99 10.53 2.24
CA LYS A 565 24.56 11.38 1.13
C LYS A 565 24.92 12.86 1.31
N GLY A 566 25.66 13.20 2.37
CA GLY A 566 26.23 14.54 2.59
C GLY A 566 25.36 15.50 3.40
N LEU A 567 24.25 15.04 3.98
CA LEU A 567 23.44 15.84 4.89
C LEU A 567 24.20 16.07 6.21
N LYS A 568 24.25 17.31 6.70
CA LYS A 568 24.99 17.65 7.93
C LYS A 568 24.07 17.66 9.14
N VAL A 569 24.33 16.79 10.11
CA VAL A 569 23.61 16.76 11.38
C VAL A 569 24.05 17.93 12.28
N VAL A 570 23.07 18.66 12.79
CA VAL A 570 23.19 19.67 13.84
C VAL A 570 22.60 19.04 15.10
N PRO A 571 23.44 18.53 16.01
CA PRO A 571 22.94 17.89 17.23
C PRO A 571 22.25 18.92 18.13
N PHE A 572 21.23 18.48 18.85
CA PHE A 572 20.56 19.32 19.82
C PHE A 572 21.48 19.65 21.00
N ASP A 573 21.59 20.94 21.33
CA ASP A 573 22.25 21.41 22.55
C ASP A 573 21.19 21.59 23.66
N PRO A 574 21.20 20.76 24.72
CA PRO A 574 20.26 20.88 25.84
C PRO A 574 20.26 22.26 26.50
N LYS A 575 21.34 23.03 26.40
CA LYS A 575 21.41 24.40 26.95
C LYS A 575 20.45 25.36 26.24
N THR A 576 20.02 25.03 25.02
CA THR A 576 19.06 25.85 24.25
C THR A 576 17.61 25.53 24.60
N LEU A 577 17.33 24.42 25.30
CA LEU A 577 15.97 23.97 25.63
C LEU A 577 15.12 25.06 26.32
N PRO A 578 15.64 25.84 27.31
CA PRO A 578 14.83 26.89 27.93
C PRO A 578 14.31 27.94 26.93
N ALA A 579 15.11 28.32 25.93
CA ALA A 579 14.71 29.28 24.90
C ALA A 579 13.64 28.69 23.97
N TRP A 580 13.70 27.40 23.67
CA TRP A 580 12.65 26.71 22.91
C TRP A 580 11.33 26.66 23.70
N LEU A 581 11.39 26.30 24.99
CA LEU A 581 10.23 26.15 25.86
C LEU A 581 9.54 27.48 26.22
N GLU A 582 10.29 28.59 26.30
CA GLU A 582 9.70 29.91 26.53
C GLU A 582 8.67 30.26 25.47
N SER A 583 8.96 29.93 24.20
CA SER A 583 8.05 30.16 23.07
C SER A 583 6.85 29.18 23.04
N VAL A 584 6.89 28.11 23.84
CA VAL A 584 5.85 27.06 23.88
C VAL A 584 4.74 27.40 24.88
N GLN A 585 5.05 28.12 25.96
CA GLN A 585 4.12 28.40 27.06
C GLN A 585 2.76 28.95 26.61
N PRO A 586 2.67 29.93 25.68
CA PRO A 586 1.37 30.46 25.25
C PRO A 586 0.49 29.40 24.59
N PHE A 587 1.07 28.40 23.92
CA PHE A 587 0.30 27.34 23.24
C PHE A 587 -0.30 26.36 24.24
N TYR A 588 0.43 25.98 25.29
CA TYR A 588 -0.14 25.16 26.37
C TYR A 588 -1.24 25.91 27.14
N GLN A 589 -1.03 27.21 27.39
CA GLN A 589 -2.03 28.05 28.05
C GLN A 589 -3.28 28.28 27.20
N ALA A 590 -3.15 28.36 25.87
CA ALA A 590 -4.26 28.53 24.95
C ALA A 590 -4.92 27.21 24.52
N PHE A 591 -4.29 26.06 24.79
CA PHE A 591 -4.79 24.77 24.33
C PHE A 591 -6.16 24.44 24.92
N GLU A 592 -7.11 24.09 24.06
CA GLU A 592 -8.36 23.44 24.40
C GLU A 592 -8.44 22.11 23.63
N PRO A 593 -8.94 21.02 24.24
CA PRO A 593 -9.65 20.97 25.52
C PRO A 593 -8.75 20.83 26.77
N LYS A 594 -8.95 21.67 27.81
CA LYS A 594 -8.17 21.63 29.07
C LYS A 594 -8.15 20.27 29.76
N GLU A 595 -9.27 19.57 29.76
CA GLU A 595 -9.36 18.27 30.43
C GLU A 595 -8.39 17.25 29.81
N THR A 596 -8.25 17.26 28.49
CA THR A 596 -7.32 16.36 27.80
C THR A 596 -5.88 16.66 28.14
N LEU A 597 -5.50 17.94 28.21
CA LEU A 597 -4.17 18.34 28.66
C LEU A 597 -3.92 17.90 30.11
N ALA A 598 -4.88 18.09 31.02
CA ALA A 598 -4.75 17.68 32.41
C ALA A 598 -4.58 16.15 32.55
N ARG A 599 -5.38 15.37 31.81
CA ARG A 599 -5.27 13.90 31.77
C ARG A 599 -3.93 13.44 31.20
N PHE A 600 -3.43 14.13 30.17
CA PHE A 600 -2.13 13.84 29.60
C PHE A 600 -1.00 14.07 30.63
N MET A 601 -0.99 15.22 31.30
CA MET A 601 0.03 15.54 32.30
C MET A 601 0.02 14.53 33.44
N LYS A 602 -1.16 14.13 33.91
CA LYS A 602 -1.31 13.05 34.89
C LYS A 602 -0.74 11.73 34.39
N ALA A 603 -1.05 11.32 33.16
CA ALA A 603 -0.52 10.08 32.58
C ALA A 603 1.02 10.12 32.45
N LYS A 604 1.60 11.29 32.15
CA LYS A 604 3.06 11.50 32.13
C LYS A 604 3.67 11.36 33.52
N GLU A 605 3.07 11.98 34.54
CA GLU A 605 3.50 11.82 35.94
C GLU A 605 3.46 10.34 36.41
N GLU A 606 2.36 9.63 36.12
CA GLU A 606 2.19 8.21 36.45
C GLU A 606 3.24 7.33 35.75
N TYR A 607 3.53 7.61 34.47
CA TYR A 607 4.58 6.92 33.73
C TYR A 607 5.95 7.05 34.41
N HIS A 608 6.37 8.26 34.76
CA HIS A 608 7.65 8.47 35.44
C HIS A 608 7.70 7.87 36.84
N ALA A 609 6.62 7.97 37.61
CA ALA A 609 6.54 7.38 38.95
C ALA A 609 6.74 5.85 38.93
N SER A 610 6.13 5.15 37.96
CA SER A 610 6.25 3.70 37.81
C SER A 610 7.69 3.25 37.48
N ARG A 611 8.44 4.06 36.71
CA ARG A 611 9.83 3.79 36.32
C ARG A 611 10.83 4.18 37.42
N GLY A 612 10.55 5.24 38.17
CA GLY A 612 11.32 5.61 39.35
C GLY A 612 11.29 4.53 40.43
N ALA A 613 10.11 3.91 40.63
CA ALA A 613 9.95 2.77 41.54
C ALA A 613 10.65 1.49 41.02
N ALA A 614 10.62 1.23 39.71
CA ALA A 614 11.30 0.07 39.10
C ALA A 614 12.83 0.16 39.11
N ASN A 615 13.41 1.37 39.20
CA ASN A 615 14.85 1.58 39.35
C ASN A 615 15.30 1.61 40.83
N ALA A 616 14.36 1.62 41.78
CA ALA A 616 14.61 1.61 43.23
C ALA A 616 14.43 0.22 43.87
N LEU A 617 13.87 -0.74 43.11
CA LEU A 617 13.80 -2.18 43.40
C LEU A 617 14.91 -2.91 42.66
#